data_AF-A0A3A5YAE6-F1
#
_entry.id   AF-A0A3A5YAE6-F1
#
_cell.length_a   1.000
_cell.length_b   1.000
_cell.length_c   1.000
_cell.angle_alpha   90.00
_cell.angle_beta   90.00
_cell.angle_gamma   90.00
#
_symmetry.space_group_name_H-M   'P 1'
#
loop_
_entity.id
_entity.type
_entity.pdbx_description
1 polymer ?
#
loop_
_entity_poly.entity_id
_entity_poly.type
_entity_poly.pdbx_seq_one_letter_code
_entity_poly.pdbx_strand_id
1 'polypeptide(L)'
;MGLFFVYILKSSVCLAIFYLFYRLLLARETFHRFNRFSLLGILLLSCLLPLVEVSVKQETEVHQTMLTLEQLLMMADAVNATEAGASAETATVTWIQVALLVYLAGIVFFAFRNVCSLVRLLMLLKSGKKEDIGSYLPSRKERVTLIVHNRDIAPFSWMGYIVISRKDLEENGREILIHELAHIHNRHSWDLLVADVCIFFQWFNPASWLLKQELQNIHEFEADETVIKEGVDAKQYQLLLILKSATKLFSVLLASKRP
;
A
#
# COMPACT_ATOMS: atom_id res chain seq x y z
N MET A 1 -25.20 -1.27 -10.95
CA MET A 1 -24.50 -0.53 -9.87
C MET A 1 -24.39 -1.32 -8.56
N GLY A 2 -25.46 -1.97 -8.06
CA GLY A 2 -25.40 -2.74 -6.81
C GLY A 2 -24.39 -3.90 -6.79
N LEU A 3 -24.24 -4.64 -7.89
CA LEU A 3 -23.29 -5.77 -7.97
C LEU A 3 -21.84 -5.37 -7.70
N PHE A 4 -21.41 -4.20 -8.20
CA PHE A 4 -20.06 -3.69 -7.96
C PHE A 4 -19.85 -3.30 -6.49
N PHE A 5 -20.86 -2.67 -5.86
CA PHE A 5 -20.81 -2.32 -4.45
C PHE A 5 -20.80 -3.55 -3.53
N VAL A 6 -21.60 -4.57 -3.85
CA VAL A 6 -21.57 -5.86 -3.13
C VAL A 6 -20.22 -6.53 -3.31
N TYR A 7 -19.64 -6.49 -4.51
CA TYR A 7 -18.30 -7.03 -4.78
C TYR A 7 -17.21 -6.34 -3.94
N ILE A 8 -17.16 -4.99 -3.92
CA ILE A 8 -16.12 -4.27 -3.18
C ILE A 8 -16.21 -4.54 -1.68
N LEU A 9 -17.44 -4.68 -1.15
CA LEU A 9 -17.68 -5.02 0.26
C LEU A 9 -17.29 -6.46 0.59
N LYS A 10 -17.63 -7.44 -0.26
CA LYS A 10 -17.18 -8.83 -0.11
C LYS A 10 -15.66 -8.92 -0.12
N SER A 11 -15.01 -8.23 -1.07
CA SER A 11 -13.56 -8.15 -1.17
C SER A 11 -12.94 -7.50 0.08
N SER A 12 -13.55 -6.43 0.61
CA SER A 12 -13.05 -5.75 1.80
C SER A 12 -13.10 -6.65 3.04
N VAL A 13 -14.19 -7.41 3.22
CA VAL A 13 -14.35 -8.37 4.31
C VAL A 13 -13.35 -9.51 4.17
N CYS A 14 -13.19 -10.06 2.96
CA CYS A 14 -12.23 -11.11 2.66
C CYS A 14 -10.78 -10.68 2.98
N LEU A 15 -10.40 -9.46 2.55
CA LEU A 15 -9.09 -8.88 2.86
C LEU A 15 -8.87 -8.75 4.37
N ALA A 16 -9.87 -8.26 5.11
CA ALA A 16 -9.77 -8.09 6.55
C ALA A 16 -9.62 -9.43 7.30
N ILE A 17 -10.39 -10.45 6.92
CA ILE A 17 -10.32 -11.79 7.52
C ILE A 17 -8.95 -12.43 7.26
N PHE A 18 -8.47 -12.39 6.02
CA PHE A 18 -7.16 -12.96 5.69
C PHE A 18 -6.02 -12.20 6.34
N TYR A 19 -6.09 -10.87 6.39
CA TYR A 19 -5.11 -10.08 7.13
C TYR A 19 -5.09 -10.45 8.63
N LEU A 20 -6.25 -10.66 9.24
CA LEU A 20 -6.34 -11.09 10.64
C LEU A 20 -5.69 -12.46 10.85
N PHE A 21 -5.96 -13.41 9.95
CA PHE A 21 -5.36 -14.75 9.99
C PHE A 21 -3.83 -14.68 9.88
N TYR A 22 -3.32 -13.89 8.92
CA TYR A 22 -1.90 -13.60 8.80
C TYR A 22 -1.32 -13.03 10.09
N ARG A 23 -1.99 -12.02 10.68
CA ARG A 23 -1.50 -11.33 11.87
C ARG A 23 -1.43 -12.24 13.10
N LEU A 24 -2.38 -13.15 13.24
CA LEU A 24 -2.44 -14.06 14.38
C LEU A 24 -1.45 -15.22 14.27
N LEU A 25 -1.20 -15.72 13.05
CA LEU A 25 -0.45 -16.96 12.85
C LEU A 25 0.93 -16.77 12.22
N LEU A 26 1.07 -15.88 11.24
CA LEU A 26 2.27 -15.77 10.40
C LEU A 26 3.14 -14.57 10.77
N ALA A 27 2.56 -13.48 11.29
CA ALA A 27 3.31 -12.25 11.55
C ALA A 27 4.43 -12.40 12.60
N ARG A 28 4.42 -13.47 13.40
CA ARG A 28 5.46 -13.77 14.40
C ARG A 28 6.60 -14.64 13.88
N GLU A 29 6.45 -15.20 12.68
CA GLU A 29 7.48 -16.05 12.08
C GLU A 29 8.62 -15.20 11.52
N THR A 30 9.86 -15.64 11.73
CA THR A 30 11.07 -14.93 11.25
C THR A 30 11.40 -15.20 9.78
N PHE A 31 10.57 -15.99 9.09
CA PHE A 31 10.71 -16.27 7.67
C PHE A 31 10.16 -15.12 6.81
N HIS A 32 10.90 -14.02 6.73
CA HIS A 32 10.49 -12.78 6.05
C HIS A 32 10.04 -12.99 4.60
N ARG A 33 10.75 -13.81 3.82
CA ARG A 33 10.36 -14.15 2.44
C ARG A 33 9.00 -14.81 2.35
N PHE A 34 8.71 -15.75 3.25
CA PHE A 34 7.42 -16.41 3.29
C PHE A 34 6.30 -15.44 3.68
N ASN A 35 6.55 -14.58 4.67
CA ASN A 35 5.58 -13.56 5.08
C ASN A 35 5.30 -12.57 3.94
N ARG A 36 6.31 -12.15 3.18
CA ARG A 36 6.16 -11.31 1.99
C ARG A 36 5.22 -11.94 0.96
N PHE A 37 5.50 -13.19 0.57
CA PHE A 37 4.67 -13.89 -0.43
C PHE A 37 3.25 -14.15 0.09
N SER A 38 3.08 -14.45 1.38
CA SER A 38 1.77 -14.57 2.00
C SER A 38 0.98 -13.27 1.96
N LEU A 39 1.60 -12.12 2.28
CA LEU A 39 0.92 -10.82 2.20
C LEU A 39 0.50 -10.46 0.78
N LEU A 40 1.37 -10.66 -0.21
CA LEU A 40 1.03 -10.47 -1.62
C LEU A 40 -0.07 -11.44 -2.08
N GLY A 41 -0.02 -12.69 -1.61
CA GLY A 41 -1.05 -13.69 -1.84
C GLY A 41 -2.41 -13.28 -1.28
N ILE A 42 -2.45 -12.68 -0.08
CA ILE A 42 -3.68 -12.16 0.54
C ILE A 42 -4.29 -11.03 -0.28
N LEU A 43 -3.46 -10.09 -0.77
CA LEU A 43 -3.93 -9.02 -1.65
C LEU A 43 -4.57 -9.58 -2.93
N LEU A 44 -3.94 -10.58 -3.56
CA LEU A 44 -4.48 -11.20 -4.76
C LEU A 44 -5.75 -12.02 -4.46
N LEU A 45 -5.71 -12.87 -3.43
CA LEU A 45 -6.81 -13.79 -3.10
C LEU A 45 -8.07 -13.05 -2.66
N SER A 46 -7.93 -11.97 -1.91
CA SER A 46 -9.07 -11.13 -1.49
C SER A 46 -9.76 -10.40 -2.64
N CYS A 47 -9.06 -10.16 -3.74
CA CYS A 47 -9.64 -9.66 -5.00
C CYS A 47 -10.23 -10.80 -5.84
N LEU A 48 -9.55 -11.95 -5.92
CA LEU A 48 -9.96 -13.04 -6.82
C LEU A 48 -11.14 -13.87 -6.28
N LEU A 49 -11.20 -14.12 -4.97
CA LEU A 49 -12.25 -14.98 -4.38
C LEU A 49 -13.68 -14.47 -4.64
N PRO A 50 -14.00 -13.19 -4.42
CA PRO A 50 -15.33 -12.68 -4.74
C PRO A 50 -15.68 -12.79 -6.22
N LEU A 51 -14.67 -12.82 -7.11
CA LEU A 51 -14.87 -12.97 -8.55
C LEU A 51 -15.30 -14.40 -8.92
N VAL A 52 -14.80 -15.40 -8.21
CA VAL A 52 -15.16 -16.82 -8.41
C VAL A 52 -16.58 -17.11 -7.91
N GLU A 53 -16.98 -16.56 -6.75
CA GLU A 53 -18.35 -16.69 -6.25
C GLU A 53 -19.40 -16.08 -7.20
N VAL A 54 -19.07 -14.98 -7.88
CA VAL A 54 -19.98 -14.35 -8.86
C VAL A 54 -20.26 -15.28 -10.05
N SER A 55 -19.35 -16.20 -10.36
CA SER A 55 -19.56 -17.23 -11.39
C SER A 55 -20.40 -18.41 -10.89
N VAL A 56 -20.47 -18.64 -9.58
CA VAL A 56 -21.28 -19.70 -8.95
C VAL A 56 -22.57 -19.06 -8.41
N LYS A 57 -23.43 -18.60 -9.32
CA LYS A 57 -24.83 -18.33 -8.99
C LYS A 57 -25.56 -19.66 -8.80
N GLN A 58 -25.43 -20.24 -7.61
CA GLN A 58 -26.44 -21.16 -7.09
C GLN A 58 -27.24 -20.38 -6.06
N GLU A 59 -28.54 -20.26 -6.31
CA GLU A 59 -29.51 -19.55 -5.49
C GLU A 59 -29.37 -19.96 -4.02
N THR A 60 -28.82 -19.08 -3.21
CA THR A 60 -28.65 -19.29 -1.78
C THR A 60 -29.44 -18.22 -1.02
N GLU A 61 -30.04 -18.66 0.07
CA GLU A 61 -31.17 -18.12 0.85
C GLU A 61 -31.10 -16.63 1.25
N VAL A 62 -29.95 -15.96 1.06
CA VAL A 62 -29.78 -14.51 1.25
C VAL A 62 -30.62 -13.69 0.26
N HIS A 63 -30.99 -14.25 -0.89
CA HIS A 63 -31.94 -13.58 -1.79
C HIS A 63 -33.37 -13.56 -1.21
N GLN A 64 -33.75 -14.55 -0.39
CA GLN A 64 -35.09 -14.62 0.20
C GLN A 64 -35.29 -13.60 1.33
N THR A 65 -34.26 -13.28 2.11
CA THR A 65 -34.33 -12.25 3.16
C THR A 65 -34.38 -10.82 2.59
N MET A 66 -33.74 -10.58 1.44
CA MET A 66 -33.88 -9.30 0.72
C MET A 66 -35.28 -9.16 0.08
N LEU A 67 -35.82 -10.24 -0.50
CA LEU A 67 -37.18 -10.25 -1.06
C LEU A 67 -38.25 -10.01 0.01
N THR A 68 -38.10 -10.55 1.22
CA THR A 68 -39.07 -10.32 2.32
C THR A 68 -39.04 -8.89 2.84
N LEU A 69 -37.88 -8.22 2.84
CA LEU A 69 -37.75 -6.84 3.29
C LEU A 69 -38.28 -5.84 2.26
N GLU A 70 -38.07 -6.10 0.97
CA GLU A 70 -38.71 -5.34 -0.12
C GLU A 70 -40.23 -5.50 -0.11
N GLN A 71 -40.73 -6.72 0.15
CA GLN A 71 -42.17 -6.99 0.17
C GLN A 71 -42.88 -6.36 1.37
N LEU A 72 -42.21 -6.30 2.54
CA LEU A 72 -42.71 -5.59 3.73
C LEU A 72 -42.75 -4.07 3.52
N LEU A 73 -41.74 -3.50 2.84
CA LEU A 73 -41.70 -2.08 2.50
C LEU A 73 -42.74 -1.68 1.44
N MET A 74 -42.98 -2.53 0.43
CA MET A 74 -44.04 -2.28 -0.55
C MET A 74 -45.46 -2.32 0.06
N MET A 75 -45.68 -3.15 1.08
CA MET A 75 -46.96 -3.13 1.81
C MET A 75 -47.11 -1.87 2.69
N ALA A 76 -46.01 -1.33 3.23
CA ALA A 76 -46.02 -0.08 3.98
C ALA A 76 -46.28 1.14 3.07
N ASP A 77 -45.70 1.16 1.86
CA ASP A 77 -45.94 2.22 0.87
C ASP A 77 -47.35 2.17 0.27
N ALA A 78 -47.93 0.97 0.08
CA ALA A 78 -49.30 0.82 -0.41
C ALA A 78 -50.36 1.36 0.57
N VAL A 79 -50.08 1.33 1.87
CA VAL A 79 -50.96 1.92 2.91
C VAL A 79 -50.85 3.45 2.95
N ASN A 80 -49.68 4.02 2.61
CA ASN A 80 -49.50 5.47 2.51
C ASN A 80 -49.99 6.06 1.17
N ALA A 81 -50.08 5.27 0.11
CA ALA A 81 -50.46 5.73 -1.23
C ALA A 81 -51.96 6.00 -1.42
N THR A 82 -52.83 5.59 -0.49
CA THR A 82 -54.27 5.89 -0.54
C THR A 82 -54.65 7.29 -0.08
N GLU A 83 -53.73 8.08 0.49
CA GLU A 83 -54.06 9.40 1.07
C GLU A 83 -53.43 10.63 0.39
N ALA A 84 -52.55 10.50 -0.60
CA ALA A 84 -51.89 11.67 -1.19
C ALA A 84 -51.93 11.69 -2.72
N GLY A 85 -52.91 12.42 -3.26
CA GLY A 85 -52.95 12.79 -4.67
C GLY A 85 -51.78 13.70 -5.07
N ALA A 86 -51.26 13.44 -6.27
CA ALA A 86 -50.49 14.33 -7.14
C ALA A 86 -49.40 15.22 -6.48
N SER A 87 -48.13 14.82 -6.60
CA SER A 87 -47.01 15.73 -6.94
C SER A 87 -45.69 15.00 -7.21
N ALA A 88 -45.06 15.41 -8.31
CA ALA A 88 -43.64 15.37 -8.67
C ALA A 88 -42.91 14.02 -8.81
N GLU A 89 -42.50 13.71 -10.06
CA GLU A 89 -41.26 12.97 -10.35
C GLU A 89 -40.07 13.74 -9.76
N THR A 90 -39.89 13.63 -8.45
CA THR A 90 -38.63 13.99 -7.82
C THR A 90 -37.66 12.86 -8.15
N ALA A 91 -36.54 13.20 -8.79
CA ALA A 91 -35.42 12.27 -8.94
C ALA A 91 -35.02 11.80 -7.53
N THR A 92 -35.49 10.63 -7.13
CA THR A 92 -35.11 9.98 -5.89
C THR A 92 -33.65 9.58 -6.05
N VAL A 93 -32.75 10.50 -5.72
CA VAL A 93 -31.34 10.19 -5.55
C VAL A 93 -31.28 9.19 -4.40
N THR A 94 -31.30 7.91 -4.75
CA THR A 94 -31.20 6.82 -3.79
C THR A 94 -29.88 6.98 -3.04
N TRP A 95 -29.87 6.75 -1.72
CA TRP A 95 -28.65 6.81 -0.90
C TRP A 95 -27.47 5.98 -1.48
N ILE A 96 -27.78 4.96 -2.27
CA ILE A 96 -26.83 4.15 -3.04
C ILE A 96 -26.06 4.98 -4.07
N GLN A 97 -26.71 5.92 -4.77
CA GLN A 97 -26.06 6.82 -5.72
C GLN A 97 -25.14 7.81 -5.01
N VAL A 98 -25.55 8.33 -3.85
CA VAL A 98 -24.70 9.20 -3.02
C VAL A 98 -23.46 8.43 -2.54
N ALA A 99 -23.63 7.21 -2.02
CA ALA A 99 -22.53 6.36 -1.58
C ALA A 99 -21.56 6.03 -2.72
N LEU A 100 -22.08 5.76 -3.93
CA LEU A 100 -21.25 5.52 -5.11
C LEU A 100 -20.45 6.77 -5.51
N LEU A 101 -21.07 7.95 -5.45
CA LEU A 101 -20.40 9.21 -5.77
C LEU A 101 -19.28 9.51 -4.77
N VAL A 102 -19.53 9.31 -3.47
CA VAL A 102 -18.50 9.43 -2.42
C VAL A 102 -17.36 8.43 -2.64
N TYR A 103 -17.68 7.19 -2.98
CA TYR A 103 -16.69 6.17 -3.29
C TYR A 103 -15.80 6.55 -4.48
N LEU A 104 -16.41 7.01 -5.59
CA LEU A 104 -15.69 7.47 -6.77
C LEU A 104 -14.85 8.72 -6.49
N ALA A 105 -15.37 9.67 -5.70
CA ALA A 105 -14.61 10.84 -5.28
C ALA A 105 -13.37 10.44 -4.46
N GLY A 106 -13.52 9.47 -3.54
CA GLY A 106 -12.41 8.88 -2.79
C GLY A 106 -11.35 8.26 -3.71
N ILE A 107 -11.77 7.45 -4.67
CA ILE A 107 -10.89 6.88 -5.71
C ILE A 107 -10.11 8.00 -6.40
N VAL A 108 -10.78 9.01 -6.97
CA VAL A 108 -10.12 10.10 -7.70
C VAL A 108 -9.11 10.83 -6.81
N PHE A 109 -9.46 11.11 -5.55
CA PHE A 109 -8.56 11.74 -4.59
C PHE A 109 -7.30 10.91 -4.32
N PHE A 110 -7.45 9.61 -4.04
CA PHE A 110 -6.31 8.73 -3.79
C PHE A 110 -5.48 8.47 -5.06
N ALA A 111 -6.09 8.38 -6.25
CA ALA A 111 -5.36 8.35 -7.52
C ALA A 111 -4.50 9.59 -7.68
N PHE A 112 -5.10 10.78 -7.55
CA PHE A 112 -4.40 12.04 -7.73
C PHE A 112 -3.24 12.17 -6.74
N ARG A 113 -3.46 11.83 -5.46
CA ARG A 113 -2.40 11.80 -4.44
C ARG A 113 -1.25 10.87 -4.82
N ASN A 114 -1.55 9.65 -5.25
CA ASN A 114 -0.53 8.66 -5.64
C ASN A 114 0.25 9.10 -6.89
N VAL A 115 -0.44 9.61 -7.91
CA VAL A 115 0.18 10.15 -9.13
C VAL A 115 1.09 11.33 -8.78
N CYS A 116 0.63 12.27 -7.95
CA CYS A 116 1.47 13.38 -7.49
C CYS A 116 2.70 12.90 -6.73
N SER A 117 2.57 11.87 -5.90
CA SER A 117 3.70 11.25 -5.19
C SER A 117 4.72 10.67 -6.17
N LEU A 118 4.25 9.90 -7.15
CA LEU A 118 5.10 9.28 -8.17
C LEU A 118 5.78 10.32 -9.06
N VAL A 119 5.06 11.37 -9.47
CA VAL A 119 5.63 12.47 -10.27
C VAL A 119 6.74 13.19 -9.49
N ARG A 120 6.54 13.48 -8.20
CA ARG A 120 7.59 14.09 -7.36
C ARG A 120 8.82 13.19 -7.25
N LEU A 121 8.62 11.89 -7.09
CA LEU A 121 9.71 10.91 -7.07
C LEU A 121 10.48 10.90 -8.40
N LEU A 122 9.77 10.88 -9.53
CA LEU A 122 10.38 10.91 -10.87
C LEU A 122 11.11 12.23 -11.14
N MET A 123 10.57 13.37 -10.68
CA MET A 123 11.24 14.66 -10.78
C MET A 123 12.54 14.67 -9.96
N LEU A 124 12.52 14.11 -8.75
CA LEU A 124 13.70 13.98 -7.90
C LEU A 124 14.77 13.12 -8.59
N LEU A 125 14.38 11.97 -9.12
CA LEU A 125 15.25 11.06 -9.90
C LEU A 125 15.87 11.73 -11.14
N LYS A 126 15.19 12.68 -11.77
CA LYS A 126 15.71 13.43 -12.91
C LYS A 126 16.66 14.57 -12.53
N SER A 127 16.59 15.06 -11.29
CA SER A 127 17.28 16.27 -10.85
C SER A 127 18.68 16.06 -10.27
N GLY A 128 19.04 14.82 -9.91
CA GLY A 128 20.35 14.53 -9.31
C GLY A 128 21.45 14.21 -10.32
N LYS A 129 22.69 14.21 -9.85
CA LYS A 129 23.85 13.82 -10.68
C LYS A 129 23.88 12.30 -10.79
N LYS A 130 23.84 11.80 -12.03
CA LYS A 130 23.89 10.36 -12.32
C LYS A 130 25.35 9.91 -12.29
N GLU A 131 25.63 8.94 -11.44
CA GLU A 131 26.91 8.28 -11.30
C GLU A 131 26.70 6.77 -11.44
N ASP A 132 27.74 6.04 -11.85
CA ASP A 132 27.68 4.58 -11.93
C ASP A 132 28.00 3.99 -10.56
N ILE A 133 27.15 3.06 -10.09
CA ILE A 133 27.39 2.34 -8.84
C ILE A 133 28.71 1.54 -8.89
N GLY A 134 29.13 1.10 -10.09
CA GLY A 134 30.37 0.36 -10.31
C GLY A 134 31.64 1.12 -9.91
N SER A 135 31.57 2.46 -9.82
CA SER A 135 32.66 3.28 -9.29
C SER A 135 32.87 3.11 -7.78
N TYR A 136 31.82 2.69 -7.05
CA TYR A 136 31.81 2.55 -5.59
C TYR A 136 31.78 1.08 -5.15
N LEU A 137 31.17 0.21 -5.96
CA LEU A 137 31.07 -1.23 -5.74
C LEU A 137 31.61 -1.98 -6.98
N PRO A 138 32.94 -2.01 -7.19
CA PRO A 138 33.55 -2.59 -8.39
C PRO A 138 33.27 -4.10 -8.58
N SER A 139 32.89 -4.80 -7.51
CA SER A 139 32.54 -6.23 -7.54
C SER A 139 31.12 -6.52 -8.07
N ARG A 140 30.28 -5.49 -8.28
CA ARG A 140 28.87 -5.64 -8.67
C ARG A 140 28.66 -5.13 -10.10
N LYS A 141 28.24 -6.01 -11.01
CA LYS A 141 27.92 -5.70 -12.43
C LYS A 141 26.44 -5.35 -12.67
N GLU A 142 25.73 -4.95 -11.61
CA GLU A 142 24.31 -4.65 -11.73
C GLU A 142 24.12 -3.28 -12.40
N ARG A 143 23.22 -3.20 -13.39
CA ARG A 143 22.91 -1.96 -14.12
C ARG A 143 21.99 -1.06 -13.26
N VAL A 144 22.51 -0.58 -12.13
CA VAL A 144 21.82 0.33 -11.22
C VAL A 144 22.41 1.73 -11.36
N THR A 145 21.55 2.74 -11.50
CA THR A 145 21.99 4.13 -11.60
C THR A 145 22.02 4.76 -10.22
N LEU A 146 23.18 5.26 -9.80
CA LEU A 146 23.32 6.03 -8.56
C LEU A 146 23.01 7.50 -8.85
N ILE A 147 22.22 8.13 -8.00
CA ILE A 147 21.84 9.53 -8.11
C ILE A 147 22.31 10.23 -6.85
N VAL A 148 23.35 11.04 -6.98
CA VAL A 148 23.97 11.74 -5.85
C VAL A 148 23.42 13.16 -5.75
N HIS A 149 22.94 13.53 -4.58
CA HIS A 149 22.54 14.90 -4.24
C HIS A 149 23.50 15.53 -3.23
N ASN A 150 23.79 16.82 -3.42
CA ASN A 150 24.57 17.60 -2.45
C ASN A 150 23.73 18.09 -1.25
N ARG A 151 22.42 17.81 -1.24
CA ARG A 151 21.52 18.14 -0.13
C ARG A 151 21.39 16.93 0.78
N ASP A 152 21.12 17.20 2.06
CA ASP A 152 20.82 16.15 3.04
C ASP A 152 19.45 15.54 2.72
N ILE A 153 19.47 14.36 2.10
CA ILE A 153 18.29 13.61 1.67
C ILE A 153 18.51 12.18 2.17
N ALA A 154 17.50 11.62 2.84
CA ALA A 154 17.55 10.24 3.27
C ALA A 154 17.78 9.32 2.07
N PRO A 155 18.68 8.32 2.17
CA PRO A 155 18.86 7.36 1.11
C PRO A 155 17.55 6.61 0.85
N PHE A 156 17.28 6.35 -0.42
CA PHE A 156 16.20 5.48 -0.83
C PHE A 156 16.48 4.90 -2.20
N SER A 157 15.83 3.78 -2.49
CA SER A 157 15.90 3.08 -3.76
C SER A 157 14.53 3.00 -4.39
N TRP A 158 14.51 3.13 -5.71
CA TRP A 158 13.29 2.98 -6.48
C TRP A 158 13.58 2.30 -7.80
N MET A 159 13.02 1.09 -7.96
CA MET A 159 13.08 0.25 -9.16
C MET A 159 14.50 -0.17 -9.58
N GLY A 160 15.29 0.74 -10.13
CA GLY A 160 16.67 0.53 -10.58
C GLY A 160 17.56 1.76 -10.34
N TYR A 161 17.09 2.67 -9.49
CA TYR A 161 17.78 3.89 -9.12
C TYR A 161 18.01 3.91 -7.62
N ILE A 162 19.22 4.26 -7.20
CA ILE A 162 19.54 4.54 -5.79
C ILE A 162 19.78 6.03 -5.67
N VAL A 163 19.12 6.68 -4.72
CA VAL A 163 19.30 8.10 -4.42
C VAL A 163 20.00 8.20 -3.07
N ILE A 164 21.12 8.93 -3.03
CA ILE A 164 21.91 9.11 -1.80
C ILE A 164 22.44 10.54 -1.69
N SER A 165 22.60 11.03 -0.47
CA SER A 165 23.31 12.28 -0.22
C SER A 165 24.83 12.09 -0.34
N ARG A 166 25.56 13.12 -0.77
CA ARG A 166 27.03 13.07 -0.84
C ARG A 166 27.67 12.78 0.52
N LYS A 167 27.10 13.35 1.59
CA LYS A 167 27.55 13.12 2.96
C LYS A 167 27.42 11.65 3.37
N ASP A 168 26.26 11.05 3.14
CA ASP A 168 26.02 9.64 3.47
C ASP A 168 26.91 8.69 2.66
N LEU A 169 27.18 9.05 1.40
CA LEU A 169 28.06 8.29 0.52
C LEU A 169 29.51 8.28 1.01
N GLU A 170 29.99 9.40 1.58
CA GLU A 170 31.35 9.53 2.10
C GLU A 170 31.54 8.90 3.49
N GLU A 171 30.54 9.00 4.38
CA GLU A 171 30.64 8.49 5.76
C GLU A 171 30.35 6.99 5.88
N ASN A 172 29.26 6.49 5.28
CA ASN A 172 28.80 5.10 5.41
C ASN A 172 28.24 4.55 4.09
N GLY A 173 28.86 4.93 2.97
CA GLY A 173 28.32 4.65 1.64
C GLY A 173 28.19 3.15 1.37
N ARG A 174 29.11 2.32 1.85
CA ARG A 174 29.09 0.88 1.56
C ARG A 174 27.88 0.18 2.16
N GLU A 175 27.60 0.39 3.44
CA GLU A 175 26.48 -0.25 4.15
C GLU A 175 25.15 0.20 3.57
N ILE A 176 25.01 1.52 3.34
CA ILE A 176 23.79 2.11 2.77
C ILE A 176 23.57 1.62 1.34
N LEU A 177 24.60 1.57 0.50
CA LEU A 177 24.45 1.09 -0.88
C LEU A 177 24.07 -0.39 -0.92
N ILE A 178 24.62 -1.25 -0.04
CA ILE A 178 24.22 -2.66 0.03
C ILE A 178 22.74 -2.79 0.45
N HIS A 179 22.31 -2.01 1.44
CA HIS A 179 20.91 -1.98 1.88
C HIS A 179 19.96 -1.56 0.75
N GLU A 180 20.24 -0.42 0.11
CA GLU A 180 19.41 0.10 -0.98
C GLU A 180 19.43 -0.80 -2.22
N LEU A 181 20.55 -1.49 -2.47
CA LEU A 181 20.63 -2.49 -3.54
C LEU A 181 19.76 -3.71 -3.24
N ALA A 182 19.65 -4.13 -1.97
CA ALA A 182 18.80 -5.25 -1.58
C ALA A 182 17.31 -4.98 -1.90
N HIS A 183 16.85 -3.74 -1.70
CA HIS A 183 15.49 -3.33 -2.09
C HIS A 183 15.23 -3.44 -3.60
N ILE A 184 16.22 -3.08 -4.42
CA ILE A 184 16.16 -3.21 -5.88
C ILE A 184 16.15 -4.68 -6.28
N HIS A 185 17.08 -5.47 -5.72
CA HIS A 185 17.23 -6.89 -6.02
C HIS A 185 15.95 -7.68 -5.71
N ASN A 186 15.37 -7.44 -4.54
CA ASN A 186 14.13 -8.08 -4.12
C ASN A 186 12.88 -7.46 -4.74
N ARG A 187 13.00 -6.38 -5.54
CA ARG A 187 11.90 -5.70 -6.24
C ARG A 187 10.83 -5.11 -5.32
N HIS A 188 11.21 -4.58 -4.16
CA HIS A 188 10.27 -4.02 -3.18
C HIS A 188 9.42 -2.87 -3.73
N SER A 189 9.93 -2.10 -4.70
CA SER A 189 9.13 -1.04 -5.36
C SER A 189 7.88 -1.57 -6.07
N TRP A 190 7.94 -2.78 -6.65
CA TRP A 190 6.77 -3.40 -7.30
C TRP A 190 5.73 -3.83 -6.29
N ASP A 191 6.16 -4.41 -5.17
CA ASP A 191 5.28 -4.83 -4.09
C ASP A 191 4.49 -3.65 -3.51
N LEU A 192 5.16 -2.52 -3.28
CA LEU A 192 4.51 -1.30 -2.80
C LEU A 192 3.52 -0.74 -3.82
N LEU A 193 3.84 -0.80 -5.12
CA LEU A 193 2.92 -0.40 -6.18
C LEU A 193 1.66 -1.27 -6.18
N VAL A 194 1.80 -2.60 -6.05
CA VAL A 194 0.66 -3.52 -5.95
C VAL A 194 -0.20 -3.21 -4.71
N ALA A 195 0.43 -2.97 -3.56
CA ALA A 195 -0.27 -2.57 -2.34
C ALA A 195 -1.01 -1.23 -2.52
N ASP A 196 -0.39 -0.24 -3.18
CA ASP A 196 -1.02 1.05 -3.48
C ASP A 196 -2.20 0.93 -4.44
N VAL A 197 -2.13 0.06 -5.44
CA VAL A 197 -3.28 -0.25 -6.31
C VAL A 197 -4.40 -0.91 -5.52
N CYS A 198 -4.10 -1.80 -4.57
CA CYS A 198 -5.13 -2.37 -3.70
C CYS A 198 -5.77 -1.31 -2.81
N ILE A 199 -4.97 -0.48 -2.14
CA ILE A 199 -5.45 0.64 -1.31
C ILE A 199 -6.28 1.61 -2.15
N PHE A 200 -5.93 1.85 -3.40
CA PHE A 200 -6.71 2.71 -4.28
C PHE A 200 -8.18 2.24 -4.42
N PHE A 201 -8.41 0.93 -4.56
CA PHE A 201 -9.77 0.37 -4.59
C PHE A 201 -10.40 0.20 -3.20
N GLN A 202 -9.57 -0.09 -2.19
CA GLN A 202 -9.96 -0.42 -0.82
C GLN A 202 -9.61 0.72 0.16
N TRP A 203 -9.66 1.97 -0.27
CA TRP A 203 -9.10 3.10 0.50
C TRP A 203 -9.78 3.29 1.86
N PHE A 204 -11.05 2.89 1.96
CA PHE A 204 -11.84 2.94 3.19
C PHE A 204 -11.53 1.77 4.14
N ASN A 205 -10.84 0.73 3.68
CA ASN A 205 -10.57 -0.48 4.44
C ASN A 205 -9.26 -0.36 5.22
N PRO A 206 -9.28 -0.31 6.57
CA PRO A 206 -8.05 -0.20 7.35
C PRO A 206 -7.10 -1.39 7.15
N ALA A 207 -7.60 -2.57 6.80
CA ALA A 207 -6.78 -3.76 6.60
C ALA A 207 -5.79 -3.59 5.43
N SER A 208 -6.15 -2.90 4.35
CA SER A 208 -5.21 -2.66 3.22
C SER A 208 -4.05 -1.76 3.63
N TRP A 209 -4.31 -0.76 4.49
CA TRP A 209 -3.28 0.14 5.01
C TRP A 209 -2.33 -0.58 5.96
N LEU A 210 -2.88 -1.37 6.89
CA LEU A 210 -2.08 -2.16 7.81
C LEU A 210 -1.23 -3.21 7.07
N LEU A 211 -1.79 -3.86 6.04
CA LEU A 211 -1.06 -4.81 5.21
C LEU A 211 0.12 -4.14 4.52
N LYS A 212 -0.06 -2.95 3.93
CA LYS A 212 1.05 -2.20 3.34
C LYS A 212 2.14 -1.89 4.36
N GLN A 213 1.78 -1.51 5.58
CA GLN A 213 2.75 -1.23 6.64
C GLN A 213 3.54 -2.50 7.03
N GLU A 214 2.89 -3.64 7.17
CA GLU A 214 3.57 -4.92 7.45
C GLU A 214 4.50 -5.33 6.30
N LEU A 215 4.07 -5.11 5.05
CA LEU A 215 4.89 -5.38 3.88
C LEU A 215 6.15 -4.52 3.85
N GLN A 216 6.03 -3.23 4.21
CA GLN A 216 7.18 -2.33 4.37
C GLN A 216 8.14 -2.82 5.47
N ASN A 217 7.63 -3.23 6.63
CA ASN A 217 8.47 -3.77 7.70
C ASN A 217 9.26 -5.00 7.22
N ILE A 218 8.62 -5.90 6.48
CA ILE A 218 9.28 -7.07 5.90
C ILE A 218 10.35 -6.68 4.88
N HIS A 219 10.10 -5.66 4.06
CA HIS A 219 11.09 -5.13 3.12
C HIS A 219 12.35 -4.63 3.83
N GLU A 220 12.20 -3.93 4.96
CA GLU A 220 13.32 -3.49 5.80
C GLU A 220 14.07 -4.69 6.38
N PHE A 221 13.35 -5.68 6.94
CA PHE A 221 13.99 -6.89 7.48
C PHE A 221 14.77 -7.69 6.43
N GLU A 222 14.24 -7.84 5.22
CA GLU A 222 14.95 -8.51 4.11
C GLU A 222 16.20 -7.74 3.68
N ALA A 223 16.15 -6.41 3.68
CA ALA A 223 17.29 -5.57 3.33
C ALA A 223 18.39 -5.65 4.40
N ASP A 224 18.02 -5.52 5.68
CA ASP A 224 18.93 -5.64 6.82
C ASP A 224 19.60 -7.03 6.87
N GLU A 225 18.84 -8.09 6.63
CA GLU A 225 19.39 -9.46 6.58
C GLU A 225 20.41 -9.59 5.44
N THR A 226 20.19 -8.93 4.30
CA THR A 226 21.11 -8.94 3.16
C THR A 226 22.41 -8.21 3.51
N VAL A 227 22.35 -7.07 4.20
CA VAL A 227 23.53 -6.32 4.65
C VAL A 227 24.40 -7.16 5.58
N ILE A 228 23.80 -7.87 6.54
CA ILE A 228 24.52 -8.73 7.49
C ILE A 228 25.15 -9.93 6.76
N LYS A 229 24.44 -10.55 5.81
CA LYS A 229 24.95 -11.67 5.01
C LYS A 229 26.16 -11.29 4.14
N GLU A 230 26.24 -10.04 3.72
CA GLU A 230 27.37 -9.49 2.95
C GLU A 230 28.61 -9.16 3.81
N GLY A 231 28.56 -9.49 5.12
CA GLY A 231 29.72 -9.42 6.02
C GLY A 231 29.92 -8.06 6.69
N VAL A 232 28.92 -7.18 6.68
CA VAL A 232 28.93 -5.95 7.46
C VAL A 232 28.77 -6.29 8.95
N ASP A 233 29.56 -5.64 9.82
CA ASP A 233 29.45 -5.85 11.27
C ASP A 233 28.06 -5.42 11.77
N ALA A 234 27.30 -6.39 12.29
CA ALA A 234 25.92 -6.18 12.69
C ALA A 234 25.78 -5.12 13.79
N LYS A 235 26.78 -4.97 14.67
CA LYS A 235 26.75 -4.00 15.78
C LYS A 235 26.99 -2.58 15.27
N GLN A 236 27.96 -2.38 14.38
CA GLN A 236 28.21 -1.10 13.71
C GLN A 236 26.99 -0.69 12.88
N TYR A 237 26.40 -1.63 12.15
CA TYR A 237 25.19 -1.38 11.36
C TYR A 237 23.99 -1.00 12.23
N GLN A 238 23.71 -1.71 13.32
CA GLN A 238 22.65 -1.36 14.27
C GLN A 238 22.86 0.03 14.89
N LEU A 239 24.10 0.36 15.27
CA LEU A 239 24.41 1.69 15.81
C LEU A 239 24.15 2.80 14.79
N LEU A 240 24.52 2.56 13.53
CA LEU A 240 24.23 3.47 12.42
C LEU A 240 22.71 3.69 12.27
N LEU A 241 21.91 2.63 12.31
CA LEU A 241 20.45 2.72 12.24
C LEU A 241 19.85 3.51 13.41
N ILE A 242 20.37 3.30 14.63
CA ILE A 242 19.92 4.04 15.83
C ILE A 242 20.26 5.52 15.71
N LEU A 243 21.49 5.87 15.31
CA LEU A 243 21.91 7.26 15.15
C LEU A 243 21.10 7.97 14.06
N LYS A 244 20.83 7.28 12.93
CA LYS A 244 20.01 7.84 11.84
C LYS A 244 18.55 8.02 12.24
N SER A 245 17.94 7.04 12.89
CA SER A 245 16.54 7.13 13.36
C SER A 245 16.38 8.19 14.45
N ALA A 246 17.32 8.32 15.38
CA ALA A 246 17.33 9.38 16.39
C ALA A 246 17.45 10.78 15.75
N THR A 247 18.33 10.94 14.75
CA THR A 247 18.46 12.20 14.01
C THR A 247 17.18 12.56 13.24
N LYS A 248 16.49 11.55 12.70
CA LYS A 248 15.16 11.71 12.05
C LYS A 248 14.08 12.12 13.06
N LEU A 249 14.06 11.53 14.26
CA LEU A 249 13.16 11.91 15.36
C LEU A 249 13.41 13.35 15.83
N PHE A 250 14.67 13.74 16.01
CA PHE A 250 15.04 15.11 16.40
C PHE A 250 14.70 16.14 15.31
N SER A 251 14.94 15.83 14.03
CA SER A 251 14.59 16.73 12.93
C SER A 251 13.07 16.88 12.74
N VAL A 252 12.28 15.82 12.95
CA VAL A 252 10.81 15.89 12.95
C VAL A 252 10.28 16.71 14.14
N LEU A 253 10.85 16.56 15.33
CA LEU A 253 10.51 17.37 16.51
C LEU A 253 10.87 18.85 16.33
N LEU A 254 11.97 19.16 15.63
CA LEU A 254 12.38 20.53 15.31
C LEU A 254 11.56 21.15 14.16
N ALA A 255 11.10 20.35 13.19
CA ALA A 255 10.21 20.79 12.12
C ALA A 255 8.77 21.07 12.63
N SER A 256 8.32 20.36 13.67
CA SER A 256 7.04 20.59 14.36
C SER A 256 7.00 21.90 15.18
N LYS A 257 8.15 22.51 15.47
CA LYS A 257 8.29 23.75 16.27
C LYS A 257 8.55 25.02 15.46
N ARG A 258 8.46 24.99 14.13
CA ARG A 258 8.53 26.24 13.34
C ARG A 258 7.11 26.81 13.19
N PRO A 259 6.86 28.05 13.66
CA PRO A 259 5.57 28.73 13.49
C PRO A 259 5.29 29.03 12.02
#